data_AF-K9Q2R4-F1
#
_entry.id   AF-K9Q2R4-F1
#
_cell.length_a   1.000
_cell.length_b   1.000
_cell.length_c   1.000
_cell.angle_alpha   90.00
_cell.angle_beta   90.00
_cell.angle_gamma   90.00
#
_symmetry.space_group_name_H-M   'P 1'
#
loop_
_entity.id
_entity.type
_entity.pdbx_description
1 polymer ?
#
loop_
_entity_poly.entity_id
_entity_poly.type
_entity_poly.pdbx_seq_one_letter_code
_entity_poly.pdbx_strand_id
1 'polypeptide(L)' 'MDRLKALILEKYTSVSECAKEAGMSDSVLRSYIKKRAKPSIDYFFSLADALEITTDELRELMDYSDSFAVAEKKADYKCK' A
#
# COMPACT_ATOMS: atom_id res chain seq x y z
N MET A 1 -10.22 10.29 7.89
CA MET A 1 -8.89 9.71 8.15
C MET A 1 -8.53 8.87 6.94
N ASP A 2 -7.38 9.10 6.30
CA ASP A 2 -6.90 8.26 5.20
C ASP A 2 -6.63 6.83 5.70
N ARG A 3 -7.13 5.82 4.98
CA ARG A 3 -7.01 4.40 5.37
C ARG A 3 -5.55 3.96 5.45
N LEU A 4 -4.72 4.39 4.48
CA LEU A 4 -3.28 4.14 4.51
C LEU A 4 -2.61 4.70 5.76
N LYS A 5 -3.00 5.92 6.19
CA LYS A 5 -2.44 6.53 7.40
C LYS A 5 -2.86 5.77 8.66
N ALA A 6 -4.09 5.26 8.71
CA ALA A 6 -4.55 4.45 9.82
C ALA A 6 -3.72 3.17 9.95
N LEU A 7 -3.53 2.44 8.85
CA LEU A 7 -2.71 1.22 8.83
C LEU A 7 -1.26 1.49 9.25
N ILE A 8 -0.66 2.59 8.77
CA ILE A 8 0.69 2.99 9.19
C ILE A 8 0.74 3.21 10.70
N LEU A 9 -0.26 3.86 11.29
CA LEU A 9 -0.30 4.12 12.73
C LEU A 9 -0.66 2.89 13.58
N GLU A 10 -1.21 1.83 12.97
CA GLU A 10 -1.42 0.54 13.62
C GLU A 10 -0.12 -0.27 13.71
N LYS A 11 0.72 -0.21 12.67
CA LYS A 11 1.99 -0.95 12.61
C LYS A 11 3.20 -0.19 13.14
N TYR A 12 3.18 1.13 13.02
CA TYR A 12 4.29 2.02 13.36
C TYR A 12 3.84 3.14 14.29
N THR A 13 4.75 3.62 15.12
CA THR A 13 4.49 4.75 16.03
C THR A 13 4.24 6.05 15.26
N SER A 14 4.88 6.20 14.08
CA SER A 14 4.72 7.39 13.25
C SER A 14 4.92 7.11 11.77
N VAL A 15 4.38 8.02 10.94
CA VAL A 15 4.62 8.03 9.48
C VAL A 15 6.12 8.14 9.15
N SER A 16 6.89 8.86 9.96
CA SER A 16 8.32 9.02 9.73
C SER A 16 9.11 7.73 9.94
N GLU A 17 8.62 6.86 10.81
CA GLU A 17 9.25 5.58 11.13
C GLU A 17 8.99 4.58 10.01
N CYS A 18 7.73 4.48 9.56
CA CYS A 18 7.38 3.71 8.36
C CYS A 18 8.14 4.18 7.11
N ALA A 19 8.31 5.50 6.93
CA ALA A 19 9.07 6.03 5.81
C ALA A 19 10.55 5.58 5.83
N LYS A 20 11.18 5.58 7.01
CA LYS A 20 12.56 5.10 7.18
C LYS A 20 12.68 3.62 6.85
N GLU A 21 11.75 2.81 7.34
CA GLU A 21 11.74 1.36 7.08
C GLU A 21 11.56 1.07 5.59
N ALA A 22 10.65 1.79 4.93
CA ALA A 22 10.42 1.69 3.50
C ALA A 22 11.51 2.39 2.64
N GLY A 23 12.60 2.88 3.24
CA GLY A 23 13.72 3.50 2.52
C GLY A 23 13.36 4.81 1.81
N MET A 24 12.36 5.55 2.29
CA MET A 24 11.87 6.79 1.68
C MET A 24 11.81 7.95 2.67
N SER A 25 11.65 9.17 2.15
CA SER A 25 11.50 10.34 3.02
C SER A 25 10.08 10.47 3.57
N ASP A 26 9.95 10.99 4.79
CA ASP A 26 8.65 11.27 5.43
C ASP A 26 7.77 12.20 4.56
N SER A 27 8.37 13.17 3.87
CA SER A 27 7.67 14.06 2.94
C SER A 27 7.05 13.30 1.75
N VAL A 28 7.80 12.35 1.19
CA VAL A 28 7.33 11.49 0.09
C VAL A 28 6.16 10.63 0.54
N LEU A 29 6.28 9.93 1.67
CA LEU A 29 5.20 9.10 2.20
C LEU A 29 3.95 9.94 2.54
N ARG A 30 4.11 11.15 3.09
CA ARG A 30 2.97 12.06 3.32
C ARG A 30 2.31 12.52 2.02
N SER A 31 3.07 12.70 0.95
CA SER A 31 2.51 13.00 -0.37
C SER A 31 1.67 11.83 -0.90
N TYR A 32 2.08 10.58 -0.65
CA TYR A 32 1.29 9.39 -1.00
C TYR A 32 0.01 9.28 -0.17
N ILE A 33 0.10 9.46 1.15
CA ILE A 33 -1.06 9.49 2.05
C ILE A 33 -2.06 10.58 1.62
N LYS A 34 -1.57 11.76 1.25
CA LYS A 34 -2.42 12.87 0.78
C LYS A 34 -2.86 12.74 -0.69
N LYS A 35 -2.54 11.62 -1.36
CA LYS A 35 -2.82 11.36 -2.78
C LYS A 35 -2.31 12.45 -3.73
N ARG A 36 -1.23 13.15 -3.36
CA ARG A 36 -0.59 14.20 -4.17
C ARG A 36 0.44 13.65 -5.16
N ALA A 37 0.90 12.42 -4.94
CA ALA A 37 1.85 11.74 -5.79
C ALA A 37 1.52 10.24 -5.83
N LYS A 38 1.87 9.58 -6.94
CA LYS A 38 1.85 8.12 -7.07
C LYS A 38 3.28 7.60 -6.84
N PRO A 39 3.52 6.61 -5.96
CA PRO A 39 4.80 5.95 -5.84
C PRO A 39 5.24 5.31 -7.17
N SER A 40 6.56 5.26 -7.37
CA SER A 40 7.14 4.36 -8.38
C SER A 40 6.92 2.92 -7.97
N ILE A 41 7.10 1.99 -8.91
CA ILE A 41 6.99 0.55 -8.66
C ILE A 41 7.91 0.13 -7.50
N ASP A 42 9.16 0.61 -7.47
CA ASP A 42 10.11 0.29 -6.42
C ASP A 42 9.61 0.74 -5.05
N TYR A 43 9.17 1.98 -4.92
CA TYR A 43 8.62 2.49 -3.66
C TYR A 43 7.31 1.81 -3.26
N PHE A 44 6.54 1.35 -4.23
CA PHE A 44 5.31 0.61 -3.97
C PHE A 44 5.61 -0.74 -3.32
N PHE A 45 6.59 -1.48 -3.84
CA PHE A 45 7.06 -2.72 -3.21
C PHE A 45 7.71 -2.48 -1.85
N SER A 46 8.60 -1.49 -1.74
CA SER A 46 9.23 -1.16 -0.44
C SER A 46 8.21 -0.78 0.62
N LEU A 47 7.12 -0.09 0.24
CA LEU A 47 6.06 0.27 1.17
C LEU A 47 5.19 -0.92 1.54
N ALA A 48 4.90 -1.82 0.60
CA ALA A 48 4.16 -3.06 0.84
C ALA A 48 4.94 -3.99 1.79
N ASP A 49 6.24 -4.16 1.53
CA ASP A 49 7.16 -4.94 2.37
C ASP A 49 7.25 -4.35 3.78
N ALA A 50 7.45 -3.03 3.90
CA ALA A 50 7.49 -2.36 5.20
C ALA A 50 6.17 -2.48 5.97
N LEU A 51 5.04 -2.47 5.28
CA LEU A 51 3.74 -2.66 5.91
C LEU A 51 3.38 -4.14 6.08
N GLU A 52 4.21 -5.08 5.61
CA GLU A 52 3.95 -6.52 5.54
C GLU A 52 2.54 -6.83 5.02
N ILE A 53 2.11 -6.10 4.00
CA ILE A 53 0.85 -6.33 3.30
C ILE A 53 1.14 -6.74 1.87
N THR A 54 0.15 -7.33 1.23
CA THR A 54 0.24 -7.59 -0.20
C THR A 54 0.17 -6.30 -1.00
N THR A 55 0.79 -6.31 -2.17
CA THR A 55 0.71 -5.21 -3.13
C THR A 55 -0.71 -4.91 -3.56
N ASP A 56 -1.59 -5.90 -3.59
CA ASP A 56 -3.00 -5.72 -3.91
C ASP A 56 -3.74 -4.95 -2.81
N GLU A 57 -3.50 -5.28 -1.54
CA GLU A 57 -4.04 -4.53 -0.40
C GLU A 57 -3.54 -3.08 -0.38
N LEU A 58 -2.24 -2.88 -0.64
CA LEU A 58 -1.68 -1.52 -0.74
C LEU A 58 -2.33 -0.72 -1.87
N ARG A 59 -2.59 -1.37 -3.02
CA ARG A 59 -3.23 -0.76 -4.19
C ARG A 59 -4.65 -0.28 -3.87
N GLU A 60 -5.42 -1.11 -3.15
CA GLU A 60 -6.76 -0.77 -2.69
C GLU A 60 -6.75 0.39 -1.69
N LEU A 61 -5.81 0.39 -0.74
CA LEU A 61 -5.67 1.45 0.26
C LEU A 61 -5.29 2.80 -0.35
N MET A 62 -4.47 2.79 -1.39
CA MET A 62 -4.06 3.98 -2.13
C MET A 62 -5.09 4.44 -3.16
N ASP A 63 -6.19 3.69 -3.34
CA ASP A 63 -7.31 4.06 -4.20
C ASP A 63 -6.84 4.27 -5.65
N TYR A 64 -5.99 3.35 -6.13
CA TYR A 64 -5.66 3.24 -7.56
C TYR A 64 -6.88 2.71 -8.33
N SER A 65 -7.97 3.47 -8.29
CA SER A 65 -9.19 3.20 -9.06
C SER A 65 -9.00 3.68 -10.50
N ASP A 66 -8.00 3.17 -11.20
CA ASP A 66 -7.93 3.25 -12.65
C ASP A 66 -7.66 1.84 -13.21
N SER A 67 -8.76 1.18 -13.56
CA SER A 67 -8.86 0.34 -14.77
C SER A 67 -8.11 -0.99 -14.85
N PHE A 68 -7.96 -1.75 -13.77
CA PHE A 68 -7.74 -3.20 -13.91
C PHE A 68 -8.76 -3.99 -13.11
N ALA A 69 -9.88 -4.27 -13.78
CA ALA A 69 -10.77 -5.38 -13.46
C ALA A 69 -9.95 -6.68 -13.50
N VAL A 70 -9.38 -7.08 -12.37
CA VAL A 70 -8.90 -8.45 -12.22
C VAL A 70 -10.13 -9.26 -11.80
N ALA A 71 -10.72 -9.92 -12.78
CA ALA A 71 -11.76 -10.91 -12.57
C ALA A 71 -11.27 -11.92 -11.53
N GLU A 72 -11.89 -11.94 -10.35
CA GLU A 72 -11.82 -13.06 -9.43
C GLU A 72 -12.41 -14.29 -10.13
N LYS A 73 -11.62 -15.02 -10.93
CA LYS A 73 -11.92 -16.42 -11.21
C LYS A 73 -11.51 -17.21 -9.99
N LYS A 74 -12.42 -17.35 -9.02
CA LYS A 74 -12.32 -18.42 -8.01
C LYS A 74 -12.34 -19.74 -8.78
N ALA A 75 -11.18 -20.37 -8.89
CA ALA A 75 -11.06 -21.72 -9.40
C ALA A 75 -11.69 -22.67 -8.39
N ASP A 76 -12.81 -23.28 -8.78
CA ASP A 76 -13.37 -24.48 -8.16
C ASP A 76 -12.27 -25.56 -8.11
N TYR A 77 -11.62 -25.71 -6.95
CA TYR A 77 -10.92 -26.95 -6.65
C TYR A 77 -11.95 -28.00 -6.24
N LYS A 78 -12.52 -28.64 -7.26
CA LYS A 78 -13.28 -29.88 -7.12
C LYS A 78 -12.29 -30.99 -6.73
N CYS A 79 -12.09 -31.20 -5.44
CA CYS A 79 -11.43 -32.42 -4.97
C CYS A 79 -12.37 -33.60 -5.26
N LYS A 80 -11.87 -34.54 -6.06
CA LYS A 80 -12.55 -35.78 -6.46
C LYS A 80 -12.87 -36.68 -5.27
#